data_AF-P21741-F1
#
_entry.id   AF-P21741-F1
#
_cell.length_a   1.000
_cell.length_b   1.000
_cell.length_c   1.000
_cell.angle_alpha   90.00
_cell.angle_beta   90.00
_cell.angle_gamma   90.00
#
_symmetry.space_group_name_H-M   'P 1'
#
loop_
_entity.id
_entity.type
_entity.pdbx_description
1 polymer ?
#
loop_
_entity_poly.entity_id
_entity_poly.type
_entity_poly.pdbx_seq_one_letter_code
_entity_poly.pdbx_strand_id
1 'polypeptide(L)'
;MQHRGFLLLTLLALLALTSAVAKKKDKVKKGGPGSECAEWAWGPCTPSSKDCGVGFREGTCGAQTQRIRCRVPCNWKKEFGADCKYKFENWGACDGGTGTKVRQGTLKKARYNAQCQETIRVTKPCTPKTKAKAKAKKGKGKD
;
A
#
# COMPACT_ATOMS: atom_id res chain seq x y z
N MET A 1 30.68 22.55 57.13
CA MET A 1 30.52 23.09 55.77
C MET A 1 30.41 21.96 54.72
N GLN A 2 29.42 21.06 54.82
CA GLN A 2 29.33 19.88 53.94
C GLN A 2 27.94 19.64 53.31
N HIS A 3 26.90 20.30 53.81
CA HIS A 3 25.53 20.12 53.30
C HIS A 3 25.20 20.96 52.05
N ARG A 4 26.00 22.01 51.76
CA ARG A 4 25.79 22.86 50.57
C ARG A 4 26.14 22.14 49.25
N GLY A 5 27.15 21.28 49.27
CA GLY A 5 27.54 20.52 48.07
C GLY A 5 26.51 19.46 47.67
N PHE A 6 25.90 18.79 48.65
CA PHE A 6 24.94 17.73 48.39
C PHE A 6 23.62 18.27 47.81
N LEU A 7 23.17 19.44 48.28
CA LEU A 7 21.97 20.12 47.74
C LEU A 7 22.14 20.61 46.30
N LEU A 8 23.36 21.01 45.91
CA LEU A 8 23.64 21.45 44.54
C LEU A 8 23.67 20.26 43.57
N LEU A 9 24.22 19.10 43.99
CA LEU A 9 24.23 17.90 43.16
C LEU A 9 22.83 17.34 42.91
N THR A 10 21.93 17.38 43.90
CA THR A 10 20.56 16.89 43.71
C THR A 10 19.75 17.78 42.77
N LEU A 11 19.97 19.10 42.80
CA LEU A 11 19.27 20.03 41.91
C LEU A 11 19.67 19.84 40.42
N LEU A 12 20.95 19.56 40.15
CA LEU A 12 21.45 19.25 38.81
C LEU A 12 20.89 17.94 38.25
N ALA A 13 20.64 16.93 39.11
CA ALA A 13 20.07 15.66 38.67
C ALA A 13 18.60 15.78 38.23
N LEU A 14 17.80 16.65 38.86
CA LEU A 14 16.39 16.83 38.47
C LEU A 14 16.22 17.56 37.12
N LEU A 15 17.12 18.48 36.78
CA LEU A 15 17.06 19.25 35.52
C LEU A 15 17.33 18.39 34.27
N ALA A 16 17.96 17.22 34.42
CA ALA A 16 18.23 16.32 33.30
C ALA A 16 16.99 15.53 32.82
N LEU A 17 15.89 15.51 33.58
CA LEU A 17 14.73 14.66 33.26
C LEU A 17 13.59 15.35 32.50
N THR A 18 13.65 16.67 32.23
CA THR A 18 12.49 17.40 31.66
C THR A 18 12.64 17.91 30.22
N SER A 19 13.67 17.52 29.48
CA SER A 19 13.90 18.02 28.11
C SER A 19 13.88 16.91 27.04
N ALA A 20 12.68 16.45 26.67
CA ALA A 20 12.34 16.16 25.26
C ALA A 20 10.89 15.65 25.10
N VAL A 21 9.90 16.43 25.55
CA VAL A 21 8.53 16.32 25.01
C VAL A 21 8.46 16.99 23.62
N ALA A 22 9.28 16.51 22.68
CA ALA A 22 9.29 17.00 21.30
C ALA A 22 8.27 16.22 20.48
N LYS A 23 7.06 16.77 20.45
CA LYS A 23 5.92 16.41 19.62
C LYS A 23 6.33 16.21 18.15
N LYS A 24 6.51 14.97 17.69
CA LYS A 24 6.46 14.66 16.25
C LYS A 24 5.22 13.83 15.94
N LYS A 25 4.16 14.58 15.70
CA LYS A 25 2.81 14.15 15.31
C LYS A 25 2.86 13.67 13.86
N ASP A 26 3.24 12.42 13.61
CA ASP A 26 3.14 11.85 12.27
C ASP A 26 2.42 10.49 12.27
N LYS A 27 1.21 10.57 11.74
CA LYS A 27 0.43 9.50 11.11
C LYS A 27 0.24 8.24 11.94
N VAL A 28 -0.88 8.24 12.67
CA VAL A 28 -1.72 7.08 12.97
C VAL A 28 -1.89 6.24 11.68
N LYS A 29 -0.97 5.31 11.47
CA LYS A 29 -1.27 4.07 10.75
C LYS A 29 -1.61 3.08 11.85
N LYS A 30 -2.87 2.65 11.82
CA LYS A 30 -3.45 1.57 12.64
C LYS A 30 -2.54 0.32 12.62
N GLY A 31 -1.54 0.28 13.48
CA GLY A 31 -1.10 -0.94 14.13
C GLY A 31 -1.75 -0.89 15.50
N GLY A 32 -2.79 -1.70 15.70
CA GLY A 32 -3.42 -1.83 17.01
C GLY A 32 -2.38 -2.31 18.06
N PRO A 33 -2.64 -2.05 19.35
CA PRO A 33 -1.72 -2.36 20.43
C PRO A 33 -1.61 -3.87 20.63
N GLY A 34 -0.39 -4.37 20.77
CA GLY A 34 -0.09 -5.67 21.37
C GLY A 34 -0.63 -6.89 20.63
N SER A 35 -0.05 -7.24 19.47
CA SER A 35 -0.14 -8.64 19.06
C SER A 35 0.78 -9.43 19.99
N GLU A 36 0.18 -10.13 20.95
CA GLU A 36 0.80 -11.16 21.81
C GLU A 36 1.64 -12.19 21.03
N CYS A 37 1.44 -12.26 19.72
CA CYS A 37 2.22 -13.02 18.78
C CYS A 37 3.25 -12.17 18.03
N ALA A 38 4.53 -12.43 18.29
CA ALA A 38 5.64 -11.81 17.56
C ALA A 38 5.78 -12.34 16.12
N GLU A 39 5.42 -13.61 15.89
CA GLU A 39 5.55 -14.28 14.59
C GLU A 39 4.20 -14.88 14.17
N TRP A 40 3.64 -14.31 13.10
CA TRP A 40 2.39 -14.78 12.49
C TRP A 40 2.72 -15.60 11.24
N ALA A 41 2.12 -16.77 11.12
CA ALA A 41 2.19 -17.57 9.89
C ALA A 41 1.16 -17.04 8.89
N TRP A 42 1.60 -16.21 7.93
CA TRP A 42 0.72 -15.62 6.92
C TRP A 42 0.62 -16.49 5.67
N GLY A 43 -0.61 -16.80 5.25
CA GLY A 43 -0.91 -17.45 3.97
C GLY A 43 -0.84 -16.50 2.77
N PRO A 44 -1.08 -17.02 1.55
CA PRO A 44 -1.11 -16.22 0.33
C PRO A 44 -2.27 -15.21 0.33
N CYS A 45 -2.11 -14.13 -0.43
CA CYS A 45 -3.18 -13.16 -0.63
C CYS A 45 -4.22 -13.71 -1.61
N THR A 46 -5.46 -13.89 -1.17
CA THR A 46 -6.57 -14.36 -2.00
C THR A 46 -7.43 -13.19 -2.46
N PRO A 47 -7.67 -13.00 -3.78
CA PRO A 47 -8.47 -11.89 -4.29
C PRO A 47 -9.95 -12.08 -3.92
N SER A 48 -10.64 -10.98 -3.58
CA SER A 48 -12.06 -11.00 -3.21
C SER A 48 -12.98 -11.16 -4.42
N SER A 49 -12.48 -10.85 -5.61
CA SER A 49 -13.22 -10.92 -6.87
C SER A 49 -12.22 -11.03 -8.02
N LYS A 50 -12.44 -11.97 -8.95
CA LYS A 50 -11.56 -12.26 -10.11
C LYS A 50 -10.16 -12.73 -9.67
N ASP A 51 -9.23 -12.87 -10.62
CA ASP A 51 -7.85 -13.35 -10.38
C ASP A 51 -6.89 -12.33 -9.76
N CYS A 52 -7.31 -11.08 -9.59
CA CYS A 52 -6.46 -10.02 -9.08
C CYS A 52 -7.25 -8.87 -8.45
N GLY A 53 -6.58 -8.02 -7.68
CA GLY A 53 -7.19 -6.86 -7.04
C GLY A 53 -7.18 -6.94 -5.52
N VAL A 54 -8.17 -6.33 -4.89
CA VAL A 54 -8.28 -6.31 -3.41
C VAL A 54 -8.62 -7.71 -2.92
N GLY A 55 -7.94 -8.14 -1.87
CA GLY A 55 -8.08 -9.46 -1.30
C GLY A 55 -7.75 -9.48 0.18
N PHE A 56 -7.71 -10.69 0.74
CA PHE A 56 -7.35 -10.93 2.12
C PHE A 56 -6.30 -12.02 2.19
N ARG A 57 -5.32 -11.83 3.06
CA ARG A 57 -4.45 -12.92 3.48
C ARG A 57 -4.81 -13.25 4.92
N GLU A 58 -4.92 -14.53 5.17
CA GLU A 58 -5.19 -15.07 6.50
C GLU A 58 -3.86 -15.41 7.15
N GLY A 59 -3.76 -15.13 8.45
CA GLY A 59 -2.62 -15.52 9.25
C GLY A 59 -3.08 -16.11 10.55
N THR A 60 -2.36 -17.11 11.03
CA THR A 60 -2.64 -17.77 12.29
C THR A 60 -1.46 -17.58 13.23
N CYS A 61 -1.78 -17.44 14.52
CA CYS A 61 -0.80 -17.55 15.59
C CYS A 61 -1.46 -18.21 16.81
N GLY A 62 -0.99 -19.40 17.16
CA GLY A 62 -1.61 -20.22 18.20
C GLY A 62 -3.09 -20.48 17.88
N ALA A 63 -3.98 -20.09 18.80
CA ALA A 63 -5.44 -20.19 18.61
C ALA A 63 -6.05 -18.98 17.88
N GLN A 64 -5.27 -17.94 17.56
CA GLN A 64 -5.77 -16.73 16.92
C GLN A 64 -5.64 -16.81 15.40
N THR A 65 -6.71 -16.44 14.70
CA THR A 65 -6.71 -16.27 13.24
C THR A 65 -7.07 -14.83 12.92
N GLN A 66 -6.28 -14.16 12.09
CA GLN A 66 -6.56 -12.81 11.62
C GLN A 66 -6.52 -12.74 10.10
N ARG A 67 -7.40 -11.89 9.55
CA ARG A 67 -7.47 -11.61 8.11
C ARG A 67 -7.08 -10.16 7.88
N ILE A 68 -5.99 -9.94 7.14
CA ILE A 68 -5.53 -8.60 6.79
C ILE A 68 -5.78 -8.31 5.31
N ARG A 69 -6.09 -7.05 5.00
CA ARG A 69 -6.28 -6.60 3.62
C ARG A 69 -4.95 -6.66 2.87
N CYS A 70 -4.99 -7.23 1.68
CA CYS A 70 -3.87 -7.27 0.76
C CYS A 70 -4.36 -6.99 -0.67
N ARG A 71 -3.44 -6.81 -1.60
CA ARG A 71 -3.77 -6.59 -3.01
C ARG A 71 -2.99 -7.57 -3.87
N VAL A 72 -3.70 -8.47 -4.53
CA VAL A 72 -3.12 -9.35 -5.55
C VAL A 72 -2.82 -8.51 -6.78
N PRO A 73 -1.55 -8.41 -7.23
CA PRO A 73 -1.21 -7.63 -8.40
C PRO A 73 -1.95 -8.14 -9.63
N CYS A 74 -2.67 -7.24 -10.33
CA CYS A 74 -3.22 -7.56 -11.63
C CYS A 74 -2.08 -7.69 -12.63
N ASN A 75 -1.71 -8.93 -12.91
CA ASN A 75 -0.71 -9.24 -13.91
C ASN A 75 -1.36 -9.11 -15.30
N TRP A 76 -1.54 -7.88 -15.78
CA TRP A 76 -1.85 -7.57 -17.19
C TRP A 76 -0.79 -8.12 -18.16
N LYS A 77 0.35 -8.57 -17.61
CA LYS A 77 1.46 -9.22 -18.30
C LYS A 77 1.37 -10.75 -18.28
N LYS A 78 0.35 -11.37 -17.66
CA LYS A 78 0.15 -12.83 -17.69
C LYS A 78 0.04 -13.35 -19.12
N GLU A 79 -0.60 -12.59 -20.02
CA GLU A 79 -0.87 -13.04 -21.39
C GLU A 79 0.38 -13.24 -22.24
N PHE A 80 1.44 -12.48 -22.02
CA PHE A 80 2.66 -12.56 -22.84
C PHE A 80 3.88 -13.11 -22.09
N GLY A 81 3.69 -13.61 -20.87
CA GLY A 81 4.75 -14.23 -20.07
C GLY A 81 5.85 -13.26 -19.60
N ALA A 82 6.69 -13.73 -18.68
CA ALA A 82 7.85 -12.97 -18.23
C ALA A 82 9.00 -12.98 -19.25
N ASP A 83 9.00 -13.97 -20.14
CA ASP A 83 10.08 -14.30 -21.06
C ASP A 83 10.13 -13.39 -22.29
N CYS A 84 8.98 -12.81 -22.66
CA CYS A 84 8.87 -11.87 -23.77
C CYS A 84 8.99 -10.42 -23.27
N LYS A 85 10.05 -9.74 -23.72
CA LYS A 85 10.31 -8.32 -23.40
C LYS A 85 9.79 -7.44 -24.54
N TYR A 86 8.84 -6.58 -24.24
CA TYR A 86 8.24 -5.63 -25.18
C TYR A 86 8.65 -4.18 -24.89
N LYS A 87 8.78 -3.38 -25.95
CA LYS A 87 8.84 -1.92 -25.88
C LYS A 87 7.43 -1.39 -26.07
N PHE A 88 6.87 -0.78 -25.04
CA PHE A 88 5.52 -0.22 -25.07
C PHE A 88 5.54 1.25 -25.45
N GLU A 89 4.53 1.66 -26.19
CA GLU A 89 4.24 3.08 -26.43
C GLU A 89 3.59 3.73 -25.21
N ASN A 90 3.32 5.03 -25.33
CA ASN A 90 2.58 5.78 -24.32
C ASN A 90 1.17 5.19 -24.17
N TRP A 91 0.61 5.30 -22.97
CA TRP A 91 -0.78 4.91 -22.76
C TRP A 91 -1.70 5.83 -23.56
N GLY A 92 -2.63 5.24 -24.30
CA GLY A 92 -3.71 5.98 -24.93
C GLY A 92 -4.65 6.64 -23.92
N ALA A 93 -5.58 7.44 -24.43
CA ALA A 93 -6.65 8.03 -23.65
C ALA A 93 -7.50 6.95 -22.96
N CYS A 94 -8.17 7.34 -21.87
CA CYS A 94 -9.13 6.47 -21.22
C CYS A 94 -10.37 6.35 -22.10
N ASP A 95 -10.68 5.14 -22.55
CA ASP A 95 -11.90 4.85 -23.29
C ASP A 95 -13.11 4.92 -22.35
N GLY A 96 -14.09 5.76 -22.70
CA GLY A 96 -15.26 6.03 -21.86
C GLY A 96 -16.24 4.86 -21.78
N GLY A 97 -16.28 4.00 -22.80
CA GLY A 97 -17.17 2.83 -22.82
C GLY A 97 -16.69 1.69 -21.93
N THR A 98 -15.39 1.40 -21.96
CA THR A 98 -14.78 0.31 -21.18
C THR A 98 -14.19 0.75 -19.84
N GLY A 99 -13.94 2.05 -19.65
CA GLY A 99 -13.22 2.56 -18.49
C GLY A 99 -11.77 2.04 -18.43
N THR A 100 -11.19 1.69 -19.58
CA THR A 100 -9.83 1.18 -19.69
C THR A 100 -9.00 2.03 -20.65
N LYS A 101 -7.68 1.97 -20.48
CA LYS A 101 -6.73 2.55 -21.42
C LYS A 101 -5.93 1.43 -22.07
N VAL A 102 -5.63 1.61 -23.35
CA VAL A 102 -4.90 0.63 -24.15
C VAL A 102 -3.55 1.19 -24.56
N ARG A 103 -2.59 0.32 -24.79
CA ARG A 103 -1.35 0.63 -25.50
C ARG A 103 -0.87 -0.58 -26.26
N GLN A 104 -0.08 -0.32 -27.29
CA GLN A 104 0.61 -1.37 -28.04
C GLN A 104 2.06 -1.48 -27.58
N GLY A 105 2.62 -2.68 -27.73
CA GLY A 105 4.03 -2.92 -27.51
C GLY A 105 4.60 -3.84 -28.57
N THR A 106 5.80 -3.53 -29.04
CA THR A 106 6.54 -4.32 -30.03
C THR A 106 7.57 -5.18 -29.32
N LEU A 107 7.76 -6.41 -29.77
CA LEU A 107 8.71 -7.34 -29.21
C LEU A 107 10.13 -6.80 -29.37
N LYS A 108 10.84 -6.69 -28.25
CA LYS A 108 12.26 -6.29 -28.23
C LYS A 108 13.17 -7.50 -28.12
N LYS A 109 12.79 -8.49 -27.31
CA LYS A 109 13.59 -9.70 -27.09
C LYS A 109 12.72 -10.82 -26.54
N ALA A 110 12.77 -11.98 -27.19
CA ALA A 110 12.33 -13.24 -26.62
C ALA A 110 13.49 -13.84 -25.80
N ARG A 111 13.21 -14.29 -24.57
CA ARG A 111 14.16 -15.07 -23.78
C ARG A 111 13.87 -16.55 -23.96
N TYR A 112 14.91 -17.37 -23.87
CA TYR A 112 14.79 -18.84 -23.88
C TYR A 112 14.07 -19.42 -25.12
N ASN A 113 14.19 -18.74 -26.27
CA ASN A 113 13.45 -19.10 -27.50
C ASN A 113 11.93 -19.20 -27.29
N ALA A 114 11.38 -18.43 -26.34
CA ALA A 114 9.94 -18.36 -26.13
C ALA A 114 9.23 -17.87 -27.40
N GLN A 115 8.10 -18.49 -27.72
CA GLN A 115 7.22 -18.02 -28.80
C GLN A 115 6.53 -16.73 -28.35
N CYS A 116 7.09 -15.60 -28.77
CA CYS A 116 6.56 -14.28 -28.46
C CYS A 116 5.83 -13.72 -29.69
N GLN A 117 4.69 -13.06 -29.47
CA GLN A 117 4.05 -12.28 -30.52
C GLN A 117 4.93 -11.08 -30.87
N GLU A 118 4.97 -10.68 -32.13
CA GLU A 118 5.77 -9.52 -32.55
C GLU A 118 5.19 -8.20 -32.03
N THR A 119 3.85 -8.13 -31.93
CA THR A 119 3.13 -7.01 -31.33
C THR A 119 2.10 -7.52 -30.33
N ILE A 120 1.94 -6.81 -29.22
CA ILE A 120 0.93 -7.09 -28.21
C ILE A 120 0.10 -5.84 -27.91
N ARG A 121 -1.17 -6.05 -27.57
CA ARG A 121 -2.06 -5.01 -27.08
C ARG A 121 -2.35 -5.28 -25.62
N VAL A 122 -2.18 -4.26 -24.77
CA VAL A 122 -2.42 -4.40 -23.33
C VAL A 122 -3.41 -3.37 -22.86
N THR A 123 -4.34 -3.84 -22.03
CA THR A 123 -5.43 -3.04 -21.49
C THR A 123 -5.28 -2.90 -19.98
N LYS A 124 -5.48 -1.69 -19.46
CA LYS A 124 -5.45 -1.42 -18.02
C LYS A 124 -6.67 -0.60 -17.62
N PRO A 125 -7.36 -0.93 -16.50
CA PRO A 125 -8.42 -0.08 -15.98
C PRO A 125 -7.90 1.33 -15.69
N CYS A 126 -8.67 2.33 -16.09
CA CYS A 126 -8.41 3.69 -15.71
C CYS A 126 -8.49 3.79 -14.18
N THR A 127 -7.60 4.57 -13.58
CA THR A 127 -7.75 4.90 -12.16
C THR A 127 -9.13 5.50 -11.99
N PRO A 128 -9.98 4.99 -11.07
CA PRO A 128 -11.24 5.64 -10.79
C PRO A 128 -10.87 7.07 -10.40
N LYS A 129 -11.28 8.04 -11.23
CA LYS A 129 -11.28 9.44 -10.81
C LYS A 129 -12.08 9.41 -9.52
N THR A 130 -11.36 9.56 -8.41
CA THR A 130 -11.90 9.54 -7.06
C THR A 130 -13.18 10.33 -7.10
N LYS A 131 -14.30 9.66 -6.81
CA LYS A 131 -15.66 10.15 -6.98
C LYS A 131 -15.67 11.66 -6.78
N ALA A 132 -16.00 12.38 -7.86
CA ALA A 132 -16.21 13.81 -7.85
C ALA A 132 -16.90 14.14 -6.53
N LYS A 133 -16.21 14.97 -5.75
CA LYS A 133 -16.54 15.35 -4.39
C LYS A 133 -18.06 15.31 -4.24
N ALA A 134 -18.55 14.41 -3.40
CA ALA A 134 -19.85 14.59 -2.79
C ALA A 134 -19.75 15.96 -2.10
N LYS A 135 -20.13 17.01 -2.84
CA LYS A 135 -20.44 18.31 -2.28
C LYS A 135 -21.66 18.02 -1.44
N ALA A 136 -21.39 17.61 -0.20
CA ALA A 136 -22.31 17.67 0.88
C ALA A 136 -22.82 19.12 0.88
N LYS A 137 -24.00 19.33 0.28
CA LYS A 137 -24.84 20.47 0.60
C LYS A 137 -25.20 20.29 2.07
N LYS A 138 -24.32 20.78 2.95
CA LYS A 138 -24.55 20.95 4.37
C LYS A 138 -24.56 22.46 4.65
N GLY A 139 -25.53 23.16 4.07
CA GLY A 139 -26.05 24.39 4.69
C GLY A 139 -27.15 23.92 5.64
N LYS A 140 -27.07 24.00 6.97
CA LYS A 140 -26.76 25.15 7.84
C LYS A 140 -27.75 26.28 7.46
N GLY A 141 -28.88 26.47 8.14
CA GLY A 141 -29.13 26.45 9.59
C GLY A 141 -28.86 27.85 10.14
N LYS A 142 -29.87 28.45 10.78
CA LYS A 142 -30.11 29.86 11.15
C LYS A 142 -30.67 30.70 9.98
N ASP A 143 -31.82 31.36 10.08
CA ASP A 143 -32.63 31.81 11.23
C ASP A 143 -34.11 31.39 11.11
#